data_AF-A0A972DPZ7-F1
#
_entry.id   AF-A0A972DPZ7-F1
#
_cell.length_a   1.000
_cell.length_b   1.000
_cell.length_c   1.000
_cell.angle_alpha   90.00
_cell.angle_beta   90.00
_cell.angle_gamma   90.00
#
_symmetry.space_group_name_H-M   'P 1'
#
loop_
_entity.id
_entity.type
_entity.pdbx_description
1 polymer ?
#
loop_
_entity_poly.entity_id
_entity_poly.type
_entity_poly.pdbx_seq_one_letter_code
_entity_poly.pdbx_strand_id
1 'polypeptide(L)'
;MVAVASLAAWSLRASAHCEIPCGIYDDPTRVKLLYEHITTIEKSMQEIVALSKDPQDHNQITRWVMNKEAHCDEFQHIVTQYFMTQRLKPLTPEDDQATRTKYVKQLTRLHEMLVYAMKAKQTTDTANTDKLKQLVHDFEHEYFGTSH
;
A
#
# COMPACT_ATOMS: atom_id res chain seq x y z
N MET A 1 15.01 -55.84 -4.06
CA MET A 1 14.22 -55.01 -3.13
C MET A 1 14.72 -53.58 -3.30
N VAL A 2 14.00 -52.73 -4.04
CA VAL A 2 14.40 -51.33 -4.24
C VAL A 2 13.61 -50.49 -3.25
N ALA A 3 14.32 -49.86 -2.32
CA ALA A 3 13.76 -48.95 -1.34
C ALA A 3 13.31 -47.65 -2.03
N VAL A 4 12.05 -47.29 -1.87
CA VAL A 4 11.50 -46.00 -2.32
C VAL A 4 11.63 -45.02 -1.15
N ALA A 5 12.56 -44.07 -1.27
CA ALA A 5 12.69 -42.98 -0.32
C ALA A 5 11.66 -41.89 -0.66
N SER A 6 10.67 -41.71 0.21
CA SER A 6 9.65 -40.67 0.11
C SER A 6 10.25 -39.30 0.46
N LEU A 7 10.44 -38.44 -0.55
CA LEU A 7 10.80 -37.04 -0.34
C LEU A 7 9.54 -36.25 0.04
N ALA A 8 9.46 -35.83 1.30
CA ALA A 8 8.44 -34.90 1.77
C ALA A 8 8.65 -33.52 1.13
N ALA A 9 7.71 -33.07 0.30
CA ALA A 9 7.72 -31.74 -0.27
C ALA A 9 7.40 -30.70 0.81
N TRP A 10 8.43 -30.01 1.31
CA TRP A 10 8.25 -28.82 2.13
C TRP A 10 7.75 -27.70 1.22
N SER A 11 6.50 -27.27 1.40
CA SER A 11 5.96 -26.09 0.74
C SER A 11 6.72 -24.86 1.26
N LEU A 12 7.68 -24.37 0.48
CA LEU A 12 8.31 -23.08 0.69
C LEU A 12 7.21 -22.01 0.65
N ARG A 13 7.04 -21.29 1.77
CA ARG A 13 6.26 -20.06 1.84
C ARG A 13 7.00 -19.00 1.02
N ALA A 14 6.78 -18.95 -0.29
CA ALA A 14 7.18 -17.78 -1.08
C ALA A 14 6.20 -16.64 -0.76
N SER A 15 6.66 -15.40 -0.80
CA SER A 15 5.81 -14.23 -0.58
C SER A 15 5.50 -13.64 -1.96
N ALA A 16 4.26 -13.23 -2.23
CA ALA A 16 3.92 -12.51 -3.46
C ALA A 16 4.52 -11.12 -3.38
N HIS A 17 5.70 -11.04 -3.97
CA HIS A 17 6.43 -9.81 -4.28
C HIS A 17 7.44 -10.07 -5.42
N CYS A 18 7.38 -11.25 -6.07
CA CYS A 18 8.44 -11.74 -6.95
C CYS A 18 8.15 -11.58 -8.45
N GLU A 19 7.06 -10.90 -8.84
CA GLU A 19 6.66 -10.64 -10.25
C GLU A 19 6.57 -11.88 -11.18
N ILE A 20 6.60 -13.06 -10.59
CA ILE A 20 6.32 -14.35 -11.22
C ILE A 20 4.96 -14.85 -10.71
N PRO A 21 4.26 -15.74 -11.45
CA PRO A 21 2.99 -16.32 -11.02
C PRO A 21 3.22 -17.36 -9.89
N CYS A 22 3.75 -16.90 -8.76
CA CYS A 22 4.02 -17.72 -7.58
C CYS A 22 2.75 -18.05 -6.78
N GLY A 23 1.69 -17.24 -6.95
CA GLY A 23 0.36 -17.50 -6.36
C GLY A 23 0.23 -17.21 -4.86
N ILE A 24 1.22 -16.61 -4.20
CA ILE A 24 1.22 -16.53 -2.72
C ILE A 24 0.98 -15.12 -2.20
N TYR A 25 -0.27 -14.71 -2.08
CA TYR A 25 -0.64 -13.35 -1.69
C TYR A 25 -0.93 -13.24 -0.19
N ASP A 26 -0.56 -12.11 0.41
CA ASP A 26 -0.94 -11.74 1.78
C ASP A 26 -1.47 -10.30 1.76
N ASP A 27 -2.69 -10.17 1.25
CA ASP A 27 -3.37 -8.88 1.07
C ASP A 27 -3.59 -8.15 2.41
N PRO A 28 -3.99 -8.80 3.52
CA PRO A 28 -4.13 -8.13 4.82
C PRO A 28 -2.82 -7.52 5.31
N THR A 29 -1.69 -8.21 5.15
CA THR A 29 -0.38 -7.65 5.51
C THR A 29 -0.04 -6.42 4.67
N ARG A 30 -0.38 -6.41 3.37
CA ARG A 30 -0.18 -5.21 2.54
C ARG A 30 -1.02 -4.03 2.98
N VAL A 31 -2.28 -4.25 3.35
CA VAL A 31 -3.12 -3.18 3.92
C VAL A 31 -2.56 -2.66 5.24
N LYS A 32 -2.10 -3.55 6.12
CA LYS A 32 -1.43 -3.14 7.37
C LYS A 32 -0.20 -2.27 7.11
N LEU A 33 0.63 -2.62 6.12
CA LEU A 33 1.80 -1.84 5.72
C LEU A 33 1.40 -0.45 5.18
N LEU A 34 0.30 -0.34 4.41
CA LEU A 34 -0.21 0.96 3.97
C LEU A 34 -0.53 1.87 5.17
N TYR A 35 -1.18 1.34 6.21
CA TYR A 35 -1.45 2.10 7.44
C TYR A 35 -0.17 2.50 8.20
N GLU A 36 0.81 1.61 8.26
CA GLU A 36 2.10 1.88 8.90
C GLU A 36 2.87 3.01 8.17
N HIS A 37 2.88 2.98 6.84
CA HIS A 37 3.45 4.06 6.03
C HIS A 37 2.73 5.38 6.27
N ILE A 38 1.39 5.40 6.29
CA ILE A 38 0.63 6.63 6.56
C ILE A 38 0.98 7.19 7.95
N THR A 39 1.06 6.34 8.96
CA THR A 39 1.43 6.74 10.33
C THR A 39 2.83 7.37 10.36
N THR A 40 3.78 6.80 9.63
CA THR A 40 5.15 7.29 9.59
C THR A 40 5.28 8.60 8.79
N ILE A 41 4.52 8.73 7.70
CA ILE A 41 4.39 9.97 6.92
C ILE A 41 3.87 11.10 7.82
N GLU A 42 2.76 10.87 8.52
CA GLU A 42 2.15 11.86 9.41
C GLU A 42 3.09 12.29 10.52
N LYS A 43 3.75 11.33 11.19
CA LYS A 43 4.76 11.62 12.19
C LYS A 43 5.88 12.49 11.62
N SER A 44 6.39 12.14 10.44
CA SER A 44 7.45 12.91 9.79
C SER A 44 7.00 14.34 9.48
N MET A 45 5.74 14.56 9.06
CA MET A 45 5.19 15.91 8.86
C MET A 45 5.16 16.72 10.15
N GLN A 46 4.72 16.12 11.25
CA GLN A 46 4.62 16.78 12.56
C GLN A 46 6.01 17.18 13.07
N GLU A 47 6.99 16.29 12.95
CA GLU A 47 8.39 16.57 13.35
C GLU A 47 9.00 17.70 12.51
N ILE A 48 8.76 17.72 11.19
CA ILE A 48 9.20 18.82 10.32
C ILE A 48 8.64 20.16 10.82
N VAL A 49 7.33 20.22 11.12
CA VAL A 49 6.68 21.45 11.61
C VAL A 49 7.20 21.86 12.99
N ALA A 50 7.45 20.90 13.88
CA ALA A 50 7.98 21.15 15.21
C ALA A 50 9.41 21.72 15.16
N LEU A 51 10.31 21.06 14.41
CA LEU A 51 11.70 21.46 14.26
C LEU A 51 11.85 22.77 13.48
N SER A 52 10.92 23.10 12.59
CA SER A 52 10.94 24.38 11.85
C SER A 52 10.76 25.61 12.76
N LYS A 53 10.35 25.43 14.03
CA LYS A 53 10.24 26.53 15.01
C LYS A 53 11.58 26.90 15.64
N ASP A 54 12.57 26.00 15.62
CA ASP A 54 13.94 26.24 16.07
C ASP A 54 14.93 25.86 14.95
N PRO A 55 15.36 26.84 14.14
CA PRO A 55 16.08 26.58 12.89
C PRO A 55 17.51 26.04 13.07
N GLN A 56 18.00 25.81 14.29
CA GLN A 56 19.34 25.25 14.46
C GLN A 56 19.49 23.80 13.99
N ASP A 57 18.38 23.07 13.79
CA ASP A 57 18.41 21.64 13.46
C ASP A 57 18.00 21.30 12.01
N HIS A 58 18.58 22.00 11.04
CA HIS A 58 18.36 21.75 9.61
C HIS A 58 18.64 20.30 9.19
N ASN A 59 19.63 19.65 9.81
CA ASN A 59 19.97 18.27 9.50
C ASN A 59 18.83 17.30 9.87
N GLN A 60 18.15 17.50 11.01
CA GLN A 60 17.00 16.67 11.34
C GLN A 60 15.81 16.94 10.42
N ILE A 61 15.55 18.20 10.07
CA ILE A 61 14.48 18.53 9.11
C ILE A 61 14.70 17.80 7.79
N THR A 62 15.92 17.83 7.24
CA THR A 62 16.24 17.10 6.00
C THR A 62 16.01 15.60 6.14
N ARG A 63 16.41 14.98 7.26
CA ARG A 63 16.17 13.54 7.50
C ARG A 63 14.68 13.21 7.53
N TRP A 64 13.86 14.03 8.20
CA TRP A 64 12.42 13.80 8.25
C TRP A 64 11.74 14.00 6.89
N VAL A 65 12.21 14.96 6.08
CA VAL A 65 11.74 15.13 4.69
C VAL A 65 12.07 13.87 3.87
N MET A 66 13.32 13.41 3.90
CA MET A 66 13.74 12.20 3.16
C MET A 66 12.97 10.95 3.63
N ASN A 67 12.76 10.80 4.94
CA ASN A 67 11.99 9.69 5.49
C ASN A 67 10.53 9.72 5.01
N LYS A 68 9.88 10.89 5.08
CA LYS A 68 8.53 11.08 4.56
C LYS A 68 8.42 10.73 3.09
N GLU A 69 9.38 11.16 2.28
CA GLU A 69 9.40 10.89 0.86
C GLU A 69 9.56 9.39 0.54
N ALA A 70 10.48 8.71 1.22
CA ALA A 70 10.66 7.26 1.07
C ALA A 70 9.39 6.49 1.44
N HIS A 71 8.71 6.84 2.53
CA HIS A 71 7.46 6.17 2.91
C HIS A 71 6.30 6.46 1.95
N CYS A 72 6.23 7.65 1.35
CA CYS A 72 5.28 7.91 0.27
C CYS A 72 5.56 7.02 -0.96
N ASP A 73 6.83 6.81 -1.30
CA ASP A 73 7.21 5.96 -2.44
C ASP A 73 6.89 4.49 -2.19
N GLU A 74 7.18 3.96 -0.99
CA GLU A 74 6.81 2.59 -0.61
C GLU A 74 5.29 2.39 -0.58
N PHE A 75 4.54 3.37 -0.07
CA PHE A 75 3.08 3.35 -0.12
C PHE A 75 2.58 3.29 -1.57
N GLN A 76 3.09 4.15 -2.45
CA GLN A 76 2.71 4.16 -3.86
C GLN A 76 3.15 2.86 -4.57
N HIS A 77 4.28 2.28 -4.19
CA HIS A 77 4.74 1.00 -4.72
C HIS A 77 3.78 -0.13 -4.37
N ILE A 78 3.32 -0.23 -3.11
CA ILE A 78 2.31 -1.24 -2.74
C ILE A 78 1.01 -1.02 -3.53
N VAL A 79 0.52 0.21 -3.61
CA VAL A 79 -0.72 0.51 -4.36
C VAL A 79 -0.59 0.13 -5.84
N THR A 80 0.50 0.53 -6.49
CA THR A 80 0.72 0.25 -7.92
C THR A 80 1.13 -1.20 -8.17
N GLN A 81 2.28 -1.63 -7.65
CA GLN A 81 2.91 -2.90 -7.99
C GLN A 81 2.25 -4.11 -7.36
N TYR A 82 1.58 -3.96 -6.21
CA TYR A 82 0.88 -5.09 -5.60
C TYR A 82 -0.60 -5.06 -6.00
N PHE A 83 -1.33 -4.00 -5.63
CA PHE A 83 -2.78 -4.01 -5.82
C PHE A 83 -3.19 -3.80 -7.28
N MET A 84 -2.67 -2.79 -7.98
CA MET A 84 -3.12 -2.50 -9.34
C MET A 84 -2.64 -3.53 -10.36
N THR A 85 -1.38 -3.98 -10.30
CA THR A 85 -0.82 -4.86 -11.33
C THR A 85 -1.00 -6.36 -11.04
N GLN A 86 -1.00 -6.78 -9.77
CA GLN A 86 -1.08 -8.22 -9.43
C GLN A 86 -2.49 -8.64 -8.99
N ARG A 87 -3.16 -7.82 -8.17
CA ARG A 87 -4.43 -8.19 -7.53
C ARG A 87 -5.67 -7.77 -8.31
N LEU A 88 -5.71 -6.55 -8.85
CA LEU A 88 -6.85 -6.04 -9.61
C LEU A 88 -6.87 -6.67 -11.01
N LYS A 89 -7.89 -7.49 -11.32
CA LYS A 89 -8.01 -8.16 -12.61
C LYS A 89 -8.66 -7.25 -13.65
N PRO A 90 -8.07 -7.11 -14.85
CA PRO A 90 -8.71 -6.37 -15.95
C PRO A 90 -10.06 -6.97 -16.33
N LEU A 91 -10.99 -6.11 -16.72
CA LEU A 91 -12.32 -6.52 -17.17
C LEU A 91 -12.27 -7.21 -18.54
N THR A 92 -13.13 -8.20 -18.74
CA THR A 92 -13.41 -8.82 -20.04
C THR A 92 -14.81 -8.45 -20.53
N PRO A 93 -15.16 -8.64 -21.81
CA PRO A 93 -16.52 -8.38 -22.33
C PRO A 93 -17.61 -9.19 -21.61
N GLU A 94 -17.26 -10.35 -21.06
CA GLU A 94 -18.17 -11.28 -20.39
C GLU A 94 -18.53 -10.87 -18.95
N ASP A 95 -17.78 -9.95 -18.34
CA ASP A 95 -18.03 -9.49 -16.98
C ASP A 95 -19.37 -8.74 -16.85
N ASP A 96 -20.10 -9.07 -15.78
CA ASP A 96 -21.39 -8.46 -15.46
C ASP A 96 -21.27 -7.01 -14.95
N GLN A 97 -22.41 -6.32 -14.89
CA GLN A 97 -22.44 -4.91 -14.46
C GLN A 97 -21.94 -4.71 -13.02
N ALA A 98 -22.17 -5.69 -12.13
CA ALA A 98 -21.74 -5.61 -10.74
C ALA A 98 -20.21 -5.66 -10.62
N THR A 99 -19.58 -6.58 -11.35
CA THR A 99 -18.13 -6.76 -11.45
C THR A 99 -17.47 -5.52 -12.03
N ARG A 100 -18.03 -4.98 -13.13
CA ARG A 100 -17.57 -3.72 -13.73
C ARG A 100 -17.61 -2.56 -12.74
N THR A 101 -18.73 -2.44 -12.01
CA THR A 101 -18.91 -1.37 -11.01
C THR A 101 -17.89 -1.51 -9.88
N LYS A 102 -17.68 -2.73 -9.36
CA LYS A 102 -16.69 -3.00 -8.31
C LYS A 102 -15.26 -2.67 -8.79
N TYR A 103 -14.88 -3.11 -9.98
CA TYR A 103 -13.57 -2.83 -10.57
C TYR A 103 -13.30 -1.32 -10.69
N VAL A 104 -14.24 -0.57 -11.28
CA VAL A 104 -14.08 0.88 -11.46
C VAL A 104 -13.97 1.60 -10.11
N LYS A 105 -14.77 1.18 -9.13
CA LYS A 105 -14.73 1.74 -7.77
C LYS A 105 -13.35 1.53 -7.13
N GLN A 106 -12.85 0.30 -7.13
CA GLN A 106 -11.53 -0.05 -6.58
C GLN A 106 -10.39 0.67 -7.31
N LEU A 107 -10.43 0.70 -8.65
CA LEU A 107 -9.42 1.39 -9.46
C LEU A 107 -9.37 2.90 -9.14
N THR A 108 -10.54 3.51 -8.96
CA THR A 108 -10.66 4.93 -8.60
C THR A 108 -10.06 5.18 -7.21
N ARG A 109 -10.34 4.31 -6.23
CA ARG A 109 -9.73 4.43 -4.89
C ARG A 109 -8.23 4.29 -4.90
N LEU A 110 -7.70 3.29 -5.60
CA LEU A 110 -6.25 3.10 -5.75
C LEU A 110 -5.61 4.32 -6.40
N HIS A 111 -6.21 4.88 -7.45
CA HIS A 111 -5.71 6.11 -8.06
C HIS A 111 -5.73 7.31 -7.10
N GLU A 112 -6.81 7.51 -6.35
CA GLU A 112 -6.89 8.59 -5.34
C GLU A 112 -5.81 8.44 -4.27
N MET A 113 -5.52 7.20 -3.82
CA MET A 113 -4.43 6.94 -2.88
C MET A 113 -3.09 7.42 -3.42
N LEU A 114 -2.78 7.17 -4.71
CA LEU A 114 -1.54 7.63 -5.33
C LEU A 114 -1.44 9.15 -5.33
N VAL A 115 -2.53 9.83 -5.69
CA VAL A 115 -2.57 11.30 -5.73
C VAL A 115 -2.38 11.90 -4.34
N TYR A 116 -3.05 11.38 -3.32
CA TYR A 116 -2.91 11.89 -1.96
C TYR A 116 -1.56 11.53 -1.32
N ALA A 117 -0.95 10.40 -1.68
CA ALA A 117 0.42 10.08 -1.28
C ALA A 117 1.42 11.09 -1.87
N MET A 118 1.21 11.54 -3.11
CA MET A 118 2.02 12.59 -3.72
C MET A 118 1.82 13.95 -3.01
N LYS A 119 0.58 14.31 -2.66
CA LYS A 119 0.32 15.53 -1.87
C LYS A 119 0.98 15.50 -0.50
N ALA A 120 0.91 14.34 0.17
CA ALA A 120 1.61 14.11 1.43
C ALA A 120 3.13 14.19 1.26
N LYS A 121 3.66 13.71 0.12
CA LYS A 121 5.08 13.81 -0.22
C LYS A 121 5.53 15.28 -0.34
N GLN A 122 4.71 16.14 -0.93
CA GLN A 122 5.05 17.53 -1.24
C GLN A 122 4.79 18.54 -0.11
N THR A 123 4.02 18.16 0.92
CA THR A 123 3.55 19.10 1.96
C THR A 123 3.73 18.53 3.37
N THR A 124 3.36 19.33 4.38
CA THR A 124 3.23 18.90 5.79
C THR A 124 1.79 19.02 6.31
N ASP A 125 0.81 19.10 5.40
CA ASP A 125 -0.60 19.15 5.76
C ASP A 125 -1.12 17.74 6.05
N THR A 126 -1.41 17.45 7.32
CA THR A 126 -1.88 16.16 7.81
C THR A 126 -3.29 15.81 7.35
N ALA A 127 -4.05 16.75 6.76
CA ALA A 127 -5.31 16.42 6.11
C ALA A 127 -5.10 15.42 4.95
N ASN A 128 -3.93 15.42 4.32
CA ASN A 128 -3.59 14.43 3.29
C ASN A 128 -3.45 13.01 3.87
N THR A 129 -2.84 12.87 5.05
CA THR A 129 -2.70 11.57 5.72
C THR A 129 -4.03 11.05 6.25
N ASP A 130 -4.90 11.94 6.75
CA ASP A 130 -6.27 11.55 7.14
C ASP A 130 -7.08 11.06 5.94
N LYS A 131 -6.94 11.75 4.79
CA LYS A 131 -7.57 11.29 3.55
C LYS A 131 -7.03 9.93 3.09
N LEU A 132 -5.72 9.69 3.21
CA LEU A 132 -5.13 8.38 2.92
C LEU A 132 -5.70 7.29 3.82
N LYS A 133 -5.81 7.51 5.14
CA LYS A 133 -6.41 6.54 6.07
C LYS A 133 -7.83 6.19 5.66
N GLN A 134 -8.64 7.18 5.31
CA GLN A 134 -9.99 6.97 4.81
C GLN A 134 -10.02 6.14 3.53
N LEU A 135 -9.18 6.49 2.55
CA LEU A 135 -9.11 5.77 1.28
C LEU A 135 -8.69 4.31 1.48
N VAL A 136 -7.70 4.05 2.34
CA VAL A 136 -7.25 2.68 2.65
C VAL A 136 -8.37 1.89 3.33
N HIS A 137 -9.08 2.49 4.29
CA HIS A 137 -10.21 1.86 4.96
C HIS A 137 -11.35 1.51 3.99
N ASP A 138 -11.72 2.44 3.11
CA ASP A 138 -12.78 2.24 2.13
C ASP A 138 -12.38 1.14 1.12
N PHE A 139 -11.12 1.16 0.65
CA PHE A 139 -10.60 0.12 -0.22
C PHE A 139 -10.55 -1.24 0.46
N GLU A 140 -10.09 -1.33 1.71
CA GLU A 140 -10.06 -2.56 2.50
C GLU A 140 -11.46 -3.20 2.58
N HIS A 141 -12.47 -2.42 2.96
CA HIS A 141 -13.86 -2.87 3.02
C HIS A 141 -14.40 -3.30 1.65
N GLU A 142 -14.08 -2.56 0.58
CA GLU A 142 -14.51 -2.90 -0.78
C GLU A 142 -13.79 -4.15 -1.33
N TYR A 143 -12.54 -4.36 -0.91
CA TYR A 143 -11.68 -5.44 -1.36
C TYR A 143 -12.04 -6.76 -0.68
N PHE A 144 -12.10 -6.76 0.65
CA PHE A 144 -12.37 -7.96 1.46
C PHE A 144 -13.85 -8.22 1.71
N GLY A 145 -14.72 -7.22 1.56
CA GLY A 145 -16.13 -7.30 1.95
C GLY A 145 -16.34 -7.08 3.45
N THR A 146 -17.59 -7.13 3.91
CA THR A 146 -18.02 -6.78 5.28
C THR A 146 -17.73 -7.84 6.35
N SER A 147 -16.78 -8.77 6.13
CA SER A 147 -16.57 -9.96 6.98
C SER A 147 -15.18 -10.06 7.61
N HIS A 148 -14.45 -8.94 7.69
CA HIS A 148 -13.14 -8.85 8.32
C HIS A 148 -13.12 -7.85 9.46
#